data_AF-A0AA39H7L2-F1
#
_entry.id   AF-A0AA39H7L2-F1
#
_cell.length_a   1.000
_cell.length_b   1.000
_cell.length_c   1.000
_cell.angle_alpha   90.00
_cell.angle_beta   90.00
_cell.angle_gamma   90.00
#
_symmetry.space_group_name_H-M   'P 1'
#
loop_
_entity.id
_entity.type
_entity.pdbx_description
1 polymer ?
#
loop_
_entity_poly.entity_id
_entity_poly.type
_entity_poly.pdbx_seq_one_letter_code
_entity_poly.pdbx_strand_id
1 'polypeptide(L)'
;MELTEMASCSSDAPLEFETNVVIIGNGPAGLSLSAFLSGWTPFYNENKAHPNARLHARLCKNLEESLLDQDLSWFEDEFGDSYNQAVRPYSALYDSLARPEADMGINHPRALRMNYKPENAVDHIVLGQGPIGGSWNDYDDEMVSVSFGSWMDLPGLSIFEWLGGEPMCARLPAIVIRTYMQAYADATHVADRVRCFHTVTNLSKFVDEATGLHYWHVFGYNEEGQLFMIKCEKVVLACGKNRCKTLKVDGEADEENVVYEVTQLKKFLDRNPCLPLSVRKEIDDFDTFATPTVPYLLEPECDRRVVVVGDGISAADAVLHCLNNDVPVLHVMRRSERQLRSVMLARLSTSVYPEYTRVFRLMTGKVTDPFYERINCGEVMSIKMPSVAVVRSPQGIEAVSHDSYFEKLTR
;
A
#
# COMPACT_ATOMS: atom_id res chain seq x y z
N MET A 1 24.24 52.86 30.78
CA MET A 1 24.88 51.54 30.57
C MET A 1 23.74 50.55 30.52
N GLU A 2 22.95 50.46 29.45
CA GLU A 2 23.29 50.30 28.01
C GLU A 2 23.95 48.96 27.70
N LEU A 3 23.59 48.39 26.54
CA LEU A 3 23.57 46.99 26.06
C LEU A 3 22.17 46.39 26.30
N THR A 4 21.17 46.47 25.42
CA THR A 4 21.14 46.33 23.95
C THR A 4 21.75 45.04 23.45
N GLU A 5 20.92 44.00 23.36
CA GLU A 5 21.07 42.97 22.33
C GLU A 5 19.67 42.67 21.76
N MET A 6 19.49 43.09 20.50
CA MET A 6 18.41 42.65 19.66
C MET A 6 18.64 41.18 19.32
N ALA A 7 17.69 40.32 19.65
CA ALA A 7 17.49 39.05 18.95
C ALA A 7 16.07 39.08 18.35
N SER A 8 16.06 38.84 17.04
CA SER A 8 15.00 38.99 16.07
C SER A 8 13.62 38.45 16.46
N CYS A 9 12.61 39.24 16.12
CA CYS A 9 11.25 38.79 15.82
C CYS A 9 11.30 37.71 14.71
N SER A 10 10.92 36.47 15.04
CA SER A 10 10.45 35.49 14.06
C SER A 10 9.03 35.08 14.45
N SER A 11 8.11 35.20 13.51
CA SER A 11 6.67 34.96 13.66
C SER A 11 6.38 33.50 14.06
N ASP A 12 6.11 33.25 15.34
CA ASP A 12 5.57 31.96 15.85
C ASP A 12 4.07 31.77 15.56
N ALA A 13 3.44 32.70 14.84
CA ALA A 13 2.07 32.55 14.38
C ALA A 13 2.04 31.53 13.21
N PRO A 14 1.14 30.53 13.26
CA PRO A 14 0.99 29.58 12.17
C PRO A 14 0.59 30.30 10.88
N LEU A 15 1.07 29.82 9.73
CA LEU A 15 0.56 30.30 8.44
C LEU A 15 -0.93 29.98 8.34
N GLU A 16 -1.75 30.99 8.07
CA GLU A 16 -3.21 30.85 7.95
C GLU A 16 -3.63 30.78 6.48
N PHE A 17 -4.37 29.74 6.12
CA PHE A 17 -4.96 29.57 4.79
C PHE A 17 -6.47 29.30 4.93
N GLU A 18 -7.24 29.68 3.92
CA GLU A 18 -8.67 29.35 3.82
C GLU A 18 -8.94 28.68 2.48
N THR A 19 -9.76 27.62 2.50
CA THR A 19 -10.18 26.87 1.31
C THR A 19 -11.47 26.13 1.59
N ASN A 20 -12.23 25.67 0.59
CA ASN A 20 -13.49 24.96 0.86
C ASN A 20 -13.23 23.52 1.35
N VAL A 21 -12.27 22.83 0.72
CA VAL A 21 -11.98 21.42 1.03
C VAL A 21 -10.49 21.19 1.28
N VAL A 22 -10.17 20.50 2.37
CA VAL A 22 -8.81 19.95 2.59
C VAL A 22 -8.84 18.43 2.43
N ILE A 23 -7.98 17.92 1.55
CA ILE A 23 -7.77 16.49 1.35
C ILE A 23 -6.45 16.11 2.05
N ILE A 24 -6.49 15.13 2.94
CA ILE A 24 -5.31 14.65 3.67
C ILE A 24 -4.87 13.32 3.06
N GLY A 25 -3.78 13.34 2.31
CA GLY A 25 -3.21 12.22 1.56
C GLY A 25 -3.13 12.53 0.07
N ASN A 26 -1.92 12.51 -0.50
CA ASN A 26 -1.61 12.76 -1.91
C ASN A 26 -1.33 11.46 -2.70
N GLY A 27 -1.96 10.36 -2.29
CA GLY A 27 -1.97 9.09 -3.02
C GLY A 27 -3.15 8.97 -4.01
N PRO A 28 -3.39 7.77 -4.57
CA PRO A 28 -4.41 7.52 -5.59
C PRO A 28 -5.78 8.12 -5.30
N ALA A 29 -6.29 7.91 -4.09
CA ALA A 29 -7.61 8.40 -3.68
C ALA A 29 -7.66 9.93 -3.60
N GLY A 30 -6.62 10.55 -3.04
CA GLY A 30 -6.53 12.00 -2.94
C GLY A 30 -6.37 12.69 -4.28
N LEU A 31 -5.55 12.13 -5.17
CA LEU A 31 -5.36 12.62 -6.54
C LEU A 31 -6.64 12.49 -7.37
N SER A 32 -7.33 11.35 -7.27
CA SER A 32 -8.61 11.13 -7.97
C SER A 32 -9.68 12.12 -7.51
N LEU A 33 -9.80 12.33 -6.20
CA LEU A 33 -10.74 13.29 -5.64
C LEU A 33 -10.38 14.73 -6.02
N SER A 34 -9.09 15.08 -5.99
CA SER A 34 -8.63 16.41 -6.38
C SER A 34 -8.89 16.68 -7.87
N ALA A 35 -8.71 15.69 -8.75
CA ALA A 35 -9.09 15.81 -10.15
C ALA A 35 -10.60 16.08 -10.31
N PHE A 36 -11.43 15.33 -9.59
CA PHE A 36 -12.88 15.56 -9.56
C PHE A 36 -13.23 16.99 -9.09
N LEU A 37 -12.68 17.43 -7.96
CA LEU A 37 -12.89 18.78 -7.44
C LEU A 37 -12.31 19.88 -8.33
N SER A 38 -11.32 19.57 -9.17
CA SER A 38 -10.78 20.49 -10.18
C SER A 38 -11.68 20.60 -11.43
N GLY A 39 -12.77 19.84 -11.51
CA GLY A 39 -13.75 19.90 -12.61
C GLY A 39 -13.70 18.73 -13.60
N TRP A 40 -12.92 17.67 -13.32
CA TRP A 40 -12.95 16.45 -14.14
C TRP A 40 -14.19 15.61 -13.81
N THR A 41 -15.07 15.39 -14.79
CA THR A 41 -16.36 14.72 -14.59
C THR A 41 -16.56 13.54 -15.55
N PRO A 42 -17.12 12.40 -15.08
CA PRO A 42 -17.29 11.21 -15.88
C PRO A 42 -18.54 11.25 -16.75
N PHE A 43 -18.39 10.90 -18.02
CA PHE A 43 -19.46 10.72 -18.99
C PHE A 43 -19.38 9.32 -19.60
N TYR A 44 -20.52 8.81 -20.03
CA TYR A 44 -20.53 7.62 -20.87
C TYR A 44 -19.90 7.94 -22.25
N ASN A 45 -19.15 6.99 -22.79
CA ASN A 45 -18.55 7.10 -24.12
C ASN A 45 -19.23 6.13 -25.10
N GLU A 46 -20.17 6.64 -25.88
CA GLU A 46 -20.94 5.90 -26.87
C GLU A 46 -20.08 5.31 -28.00
N ASN A 47 -18.93 5.93 -28.30
CA ASN A 47 -18.00 5.46 -29.34
C ASN A 47 -17.25 4.19 -28.90
N LYS A 48 -17.26 3.88 -27.60
CA LYS A 48 -16.70 2.67 -27.00
C LYS A 48 -17.81 1.91 -26.29
N ALA A 49 -18.70 1.32 -27.08
CA ALA A 49 -19.89 0.63 -26.60
C ALA A 49 -19.58 -0.41 -25.52
N HIS A 50 -20.41 -0.44 -24.47
CA HIS A 50 -20.28 -1.42 -23.41
C HIS A 50 -20.72 -2.81 -23.94
N PRO A 51 -20.02 -3.92 -23.62
CA PRO A 51 -20.33 -5.26 -24.14
C PRO A 51 -21.77 -5.72 -23.86
N ASN A 52 -22.33 -5.36 -22.70
CA ASN A 52 -23.74 -5.56 -22.42
C ASN A 52 -24.60 -4.54 -23.20
N ALA A 53 -25.25 -5.01 -24.27
CA ALA A 53 -26.07 -4.19 -25.17
C ALA A 53 -27.25 -3.50 -24.48
N ARG A 54 -27.87 -4.12 -23.46
CA ARG A 54 -28.97 -3.51 -22.70
C ARG A 54 -28.46 -2.35 -21.84
N LEU A 55 -27.32 -2.53 -21.18
CA LEU A 55 -26.68 -1.47 -20.40
C LEU A 55 -26.22 -0.32 -21.30
N HIS A 56 -25.60 -0.64 -22.44
CA HIS A 56 -25.23 0.34 -23.46
C HIS A 56 -26.42 1.18 -23.92
N ALA A 57 -27.52 0.54 -24.33
CA ALA A 57 -28.73 1.23 -24.77
C ALA A 57 -29.36 2.12 -23.68
N ARG A 58 -29.21 1.74 -22.40
CA ARG A 58 -29.70 2.54 -21.26
C ARG A 58 -28.85 3.80 -21.07
N LEU A 59 -27.52 3.66 -21.09
CA LEU A 59 -26.58 4.76 -20.90
C LEU A 59 -26.59 5.75 -22.08
N CYS A 60 -26.83 5.28 -23.31
CA CYS A 60 -26.97 6.14 -24.49
C CYS A 60 -28.16 7.12 -24.43
N LYS A 61 -29.08 7.00 -23.46
CA LYS A 61 -30.21 7.92 -23.34
C LYS A 61 -29.82 9.31 -22.80
N ASN A 62 -28.71 9.40 -22.08
CA ASN A 62 -28.28 10.61 -21.36
C ASN A 62 -26.79 10.89 -21.60
N LEU A 63 -26.38 11.13 -22.85
CA LEU A 63 -24.97 11.37 -23.20
C LEU A 63 -24.47 12.77 -22.83
N GLU A 64 -25.38 13.74 -22.74
CA GLU A 64 -25.06 15.15 -22.48
C GLU A 64 -24.90 15.47 -20.97
N GLU A 65 -25.22 14.51 -20.09
CA GLU A 65 -25.17 14.67 -18.65
C GLU A 65 -24.09 13.77 -18.02
N SER A 66 -23.42 14.28 -16.99
CA SER A 66 -22.41 13.52 -16.25
C SER A 66 -23.06 12.32 -15.56
N LEU A 67 -22.35 11.20 -15.49
CA LEU A 67 -22.80 10.02 -14.74
C LEU A 67 -22.98 10.31 -13.24
N LEU A 68 -22.41 11.40 -12.72
CA LEU A 68 -22.61 11.83 -11.33
C LEU A 68 -23.91 12.61 -11.11
N ASP A 69 -24.44 13.23 -12.17
CA ASP A 69 -25.63 14.09 -12.10
C ASP A 69 -26.91 13.34 -12.52
N GLN A 70 -26.76 12.19 -13.18
CA GLN A 70 -27.88 11.33 -13.60
C GLN A 70 -28.50 10.53 -12.44
N ASP A 71 -29.80 10.27 -12.54
CA ASP A 71 -30.46 9.23 -11.75
C ASP A 71 -30.12 7.84 -12.29
N LEU A 72 -29.21 7.16 -11.60
CA LEU A 72 -28.71 5.82 -11.92
C LEU A 72 -29.37 4.72 -11.07
N SER A 73 -30.43 5.03 -10.31
CA SER A 73 -31.13 4.06 -9.44
C SER A 73 -31.60 2.80 -10.18
N TRP A 74 -31.94 2.95 -11.46
CA TRP A 74 -32.32 1.84 -12.36
C TRP A 74 -31.25 0.76 -12.49
N PHE A 75 -29.97 1.06 -12.23
CA PHE A 75 -28.88 0.09 -12.43
C PHE A 75 -29.02 -1.10 -11.48
N GLU A 76 -29.37 -0.85 -10.22
CA GLU A 76 -29.57 -1.90 -9.22
C GLU A 76 -30.78 -2.77 -9.60
N ASP A 77 -31.90 -2.16 -9.94
CA ASP A 77 -33.14 -2.86 -10.32
C ASP A 77 -32.98 -3.69 -11.60
N GLU A 78 -32.28 -3.15 -12.60
CA GLU A 78 -32.18 -3.78 -13.92
C GLU A 78 -31.01 -4.76 -14.07
N PHE A 79 -29.92 -4.57 -13.29
CA PHE A 79 -28.66 -5.30 -13.45
C PHE A 79 -28.06 -5.84 -12.14
N GLY A 80 -28.67 -5.62 -10.97
CA GLY A 80 -28.12 -6.00 -9.67
C GLY A 80 -27.70 -7.47 -9.56
N ASP A 81 -28.45 -8.39 -10.17
CA ASP A 81 -28.15 -9.82 -10.19
C ASP A 81 -26.94 -10.20 -11.06
N SER A 82 -26.52 -9.33 -11.98
CA SER A 82 -25.38 -9.55 -12.87
C SER A 82 -24.05 -9.15 -12.26
N TYR A 83 -24.07 -8.43 -11.13
CA TYR A 83 -22.89 -7.93 -10.45
C TYR A 83 -22.79 -8.49 -9.04
N ASN A 84 -21.60 -8.44 -8.47
CA ASN A 84 -21.38 -8.92 -7.11
C ASN A 84 -22.16 -8.04 -6.11
N GLN A 85 -23.21 -8.59 -5.51
CA GLN A 85 -24.08 -7.91 -4.53
C GLN A 85 -23.34 -7.41 -3.28
N ALA A 86 -22.10 -7.86 -3.04
CA ALA A 86 -21.25 -7.34 -1.97
C ALA A 86 -20.61 -5.97 -2.29
N VAL A 87 -20.69 -5.51 -3.54
CA VAL A 87 -20.15 -4.23 -4.01
C VAL A 87 -21.30 -3.21 -4.13
N ARG A 88 -21.04 -1.95 -3.81
CA ARG A 88 -22.04 -0.89 -3.99
C ARG A 88 -22.43 -0.80 -5.48
N PRO A 89 -23.73 -0.74 -5.84
CA PRO A 89 -24.18 -0.79 -7.23
C PRO A 89 -23.49 0.23 -8.14
N TYR A 90 -23.38 1.48 -7.68
CA TYR A 90 -22.69 2.52 -8.46
C TYR A 90 -21.21 2.25 -8.67
N SER A 91 -20.50 1.73 -7.65
CA SER A 91 -19.10 1.35 -7.79
C SER A 91 -18.94 0.24 -8.83
N ALA A 92 -19.82 -0.77 -8.80
CA ALA A 92 -19.82 -1.86 -9.77
C ALA A 92 -20.11 -1.36 -11.21
N LEU A 93 -21.03 -0.39 -11.37
CA LEU A 93 -21.26 0.27 -12.65
C LEU A 93 -20.01 1.04 -13.11
N TYR A 94 -19.41 1.87 -12.26
CA TYR A 94 -18.21 2.60 -12.63
C TYR A 94 -17.06 1.67 -13.02
N ASP A 95 -16.86 0.57 -12.30
CA ASP A 95 -15.86 -0.44 -12.62
C ASP A 95 -16.14 -1.09 -13.98
N SER A 96 -17.40 -1.44 -14.26
CA SER A 96 -17.79 -2.05 -15.54
C SER A 96 -17.67 -1.09 -16.72
N LEU A 97 -17.78 0.22 -16.50
CA LEU A 97 -17.54 1.23 -17.53
C LEU A 97 -16.07 1.57 -17.70
N ALA A 98 -15.31 1.65 -16.61
CA ALA A 98 -13.88 1.91 -16.65
C ALA A 98 -13.14 0.75 -17.35
N ARG A 99 -13.55 -0.49 -17.05
CA ARG A 99 -12.95 -1.71 -17.60
C ARG A 99 -14.01 -2.80 -17.77
N PRO A 100 -14.72 -2.82 -18.91
CA PRO A 100 -15.72 -3.84 -19.15
C PRO A 100 -15.10 -5.25 -19.10
N GLU A 101 -15.74 -6.16 -18.37
CA GLU A 101 -15.34 -7.58 -18.26
C GLU A 101 -13.89 -7.84 -17.78
N ALA A 102 -13.28 -6.90 -17.04
CA ALA A 102 -11.92 -7.04 -16.52
C ALA A 102 -11.71 -8.31 -15.68
N ASP A 103 -12.74 -8.74 -14.93
CA ASP A 103 -12.71 -9.96 -14.12
C ASP A 103 -12.59 -11.24 -14.97
N MET A 104 -13.02 -11.19 -16.24
CA MET A 104 -12.85 -12.26 -17.22
C MET A 104 -11.46 -12.23 -17.87
N GLY A 105 -10.60 -11.29 -17.47
CA GLY A 105 -9.28 -11.07 -18.07
C GLY A 105 -9.34 -10.46 -19.47
N ILE A 106 -10.49 -9.89 -19.87
CA ILE A 106 -10.66 -9.28 -21.18
C ILE A 106 -10.33 -7.79 -21.10
N ASN A 107 -9.53 -7.30 -22.04
CA ASN A 107 -9.15 -5.89 -22.11
C ASN A 107 -10.03 -5.17 -23.15
N HIS A 108 -11.25 -4.80 -22.75
CA HIS A 108 -12.12 -3.96 -23.59
C HIS A 108 -11.73 -2.48 -23.50
N PRO A 109 -11.99 -1.70 -24.56
CA PRO A 109 -11.87 -0.25 -24.48
C PRO A 109 -12.73 0.34 -23.36
N ARG A 110 -12.22 1.37 -22.68
CA ARG A 110 -12.96 2.11 -21.66
C ARG A 110 -14.23 2.73 -22.24
N ALA A 111 -15.36 2.49 -21.57
CA ALA A 111 -16.64 3.09 -21.89
C ALA A 111 -16.89 4.39 -21.10
N LEU A 112 -15.89 4.86 -20.33
CA LEU A 112 -15.86 6.16 -19.68
C LEU A 112 -15.05 7.17 -20.49
N ARG A 113 -15.55 8.41 -20.53
CA ARG A 113 -14.81 9.61 -20.94
C ARG A 113 -14.82 10.60 -19.79
N MET A 114 -13.67 11.20 -19.48
CA MET A 114 -13.61 12.30 -18.52
C MET A 114 -13.62 13.63 -19.29
N ASN A 115 -14.52 14.52 -18.92
CA ASN A 115 -14.60 15.87 -19.47
C ASN A 115 -14.11 16.87 -18.42
N TYR A 116 -13.27 17.80 -18.84
CA TYR A 116 -12.79 18.88 -17.99
C TYR A 116 -13.72 20.08 -18.06
N LYS A 117 -14.32 20.45 -16.92
CA LYS A 117 -15.24 21.58 -16.74
C LYS A 117 -14.78 22.45 -15.57
N PRO A 118 -13.79 23.35 -15.76
CA PRO A 118 -13.22 24.17 -14.69
C PRO A 118 -14.24 25.09 -14.01
N GLU A 119 -15.33 25.43 -14.67
CA GLU A 119 -16.46 26.17 -14.10
C GLU A 119 -17.13 25.46 -12.91
N ASN A 120 -16.96 24.13 -12.81
CA ASN A 120 -17.46 23.31 -11.71
C ASN A 120 -16.40 23.10 -10.61
N ALA A 121 -15.23 23.74 -10.71
CA ALA A 121 -14.15 23.54 -9.76
C ALA A 121 -14.51 24.04 -8.37
N VAL A 122 -14.20 23.23 -7.35
CA VAL A 122 -14.31 23.56 -5.94
C VAL A 122 -12.91 23.90 -5.43
N ASP A 123 -12.75 25.03 -4.76
CA ASP A 123 -11.46 25.38 -4.19
C ASP A 123 -11.02 24.38 -3.12
N HIS A 124 -9.81 23.84 -3.27
CA HIS A 124 -9.30 22.80 -2.38
C HIS A 124 -7.78 22.76 -2.34
N ILE A 125 -7.26 22.12 -1.29
CA ILE A 125 -5.84 21.83 -1.08
C ILE A 125 -5.67 20.34 -0.74
N VAL A 126 -4.65 19.70 -1.33
CA VAL A 126 -4.22 18.35 -0.97
C VAL A 126 -2.94 18.43 -0.15
N LEU A 127 -2.94 17.87 1.07
CA LEU A 127 -1.78 17.81 1.95
C LEU A 127 -1.22 16.39 1.94
N GLY A 128 0.06 16.23 1.62
CA GLY A 128 0.75 14.94 1.62
C GLY A 128 2.00 14.96 2.49
N GLN A 129 2.24 13.91 3.27
CA GLN A 129 3.44 13.79 4.12
C GLN A 129 4.74 13.63 3.31
N GLY A 130 4.65 13.16 2.07
CA GLY A 130 5.78 12.97 1.16
C GLY A 130 5.46 13.43 -0.26
N PRO A 131 6.24 12.98 -1.27
CA PRO A 131 5.97 13.26 -2.67
C PRO A 131 4.61 12.73 -3.13
N ILE A 132 4.14 13.18 -4.29
CA ILE A 132 2.93 12.66 -4.95
C ILE A 132 3.07 11.14 -5.12
N GLY A 133 2.01 10.40 -4.79
CA GLY A 133 1.98 8.94 -4.87
C GLY A 133 1.55 8.25 -3.56
N GLY A 134 1.53 8.97 -2.44
CA GLY A 134 1.15 8.41 -1.14
C GLY A 134 2.06 7.23 -0.77
N SER A 135 1.48 6.11 -0.31
CA SER A 135 2.23 4.93 0.12
C SER A 135 3.05 4.26 -0.99
N TRP A 136 2.84 4.62 -2.26
CA TRP A 136 3.68 4.11 -3.36
C TRP A 136 5.13 4.59 -3.28
N ASN A 137 5.40 5.65 -2.51
CA ASN A 137 6.74 6.13 -2.23
C ASN A 137 7.49 5.23 -1.24
N ASP A 138 6.79 4.38 -0.48
CA ASP A 138 7.38 3.55 0.57
C ASP A 138 7.77 2.16 0.07
N TYR A 139 7.39 1.79 -1.16
CA TYR A 139 7.78 0.53 -1.79
C TYR A 139 9.10 0.66 -2.54
N ASP A 140 9.88 -0.42 -2.58
CA ASP A 140 11.08 -0.48 -3.42
C ASP A 140 10.70 -0.36 -4.90
N ASP A 141 11.56 0.28 -5.69
CA ASP A 141 11.28 0.62 -7.09
C ASP A 141 10.93 -0.63 -7.92
N GLU A 142 11.57 -1.77 -7.66
CA GLU A 142 11.36 -3.04 -8.37
C GLU A 142 10.15 -3.84 -7.86
N MET A 143 9.53 -3.44 -6.75
CA MET A 143 8.38 -4.16 -6.19
C MET A 143 7.22 -4.13 -7.18
N VAL A 144 6.78 -5.30 -7.63
CA VAL A 144 5.73 -5.42 -8.65
C VAL A 144 4.35 -5.38 -8.01
N SER A 145 3.41 -4.68 -8.65
CA SER A 145 2.02 -4.61 -8.21
C SER A 145 1.39 -6.00 -8.06
N VAL A 146 0.51 -6.17 -7.07
CA VAL A 146 -0.32 -7.37 -6.95
C VAL A 146 -1.46 -7.34 -7.96
N SER A 147 -2.03 -6.16 -8.22
CA SER A 147 -3.05 -6.01 -9.27
C SER A 147 -2.41 -5.92 -10.66
N PHE A 148 -3.19 -6.19 -11.70
CA PHE A 148 -2.77 -5.91 -13.07
C PHE A 148 -2.44 -4.41 -13.23
N GLY A 149 -1.41 -4.12 -14.02
CA GLY A 149 -0.98 -2.75 -14.30
C GLY A 149 -2.08 -1.92 -14.92
N SER A 150 -2.89 -2.53 -15.79
CA SER A 150 -4.07 -1.89 -16.34
C SER A 150 -4.98 -1.40 -15.21
N TRP A 151 -5.25 -2.20 -14.19
CA TRP A 151 -6.18 -1.87 -13.08
C TRP A 151 -5.76 -0.70 -12.20
N MET A 152 -4.55 -0.17 -12.39
CA MET A 152 -3.99 0.90 -11.58
C MET A 152 -4.23 2.31 -12.17
N ASP A 153 -4.96 2.44 -13.28
CA ASP A 153 -5.27 3.77 -13.83
C ASP A 153 -6.05 4.64 -12.82
N LEU A 154 -5.69 5.92 -12.78
CA LEU A 154 -6.50 6.98 -12.18
C LEU A 154 -7.51 7.52 -13.21
N PRO A 155 -8.62 8.12 -12.75
CA PRO A 155 -9.70 8.57 -13.62
C PRO A 155 -9.24 9.53 -14.72
N GLY A 156 -9.43 9.17 -15.98
CA GLY A 156 -9.20 10.08 -17.12
C GLY A 156 -7.84 9.96 -17.80
N LEU A 157 -6.90 9.18 -17.28
CA LEU A 157 -5.61 8.94 -17.94
C LEU A 157 -5.24 7.47 -17.82
N SER A 158 -5.04 6.75 -18.93
CA SER A 158 -4.51 5.38 -18.83
C SER A 158 -3.01 5.39 -18.56
N ILE A 159 -2.54 4.46 -17.72
CA ILE A 159 -1.12 4.11 -17.62
C ILE A 159 -0.60 3.62 -18.96
N PHE A 160 -1.36 2.80 -19.69
CA PHE A 160 -0.90 2.22 -20.96
C PHE A 160 -0.82 3.29 -22.05
N GLU A 161 -1.81 4.20 -22.11
CA GLU A 161 -1.75 5.36 -23.02
C GLU A 161 -0.55 6.26 -22.68
N TRP A 162 -0.30 6.51 -21.39
CA TRP A 162 0.86 7.28 -20.92
C TRP A 162 2.20 6.62 -21.27
N LEU A 163 2.30 5.28 -21.15
CA LEU A 163 3.47 4.50 -21.57
C LEU A 163 3.62 4.39 -23.10
N GLY A 164 2.63 4.85 -23.87
CA GLY A 164 2.64 4.76 -25.34
C GLY A 164 2.20 3.41 -25.90
N GLY A 165 1.60 2.53 -25.08
CA GLY A 165 1.10 1.23 -25.50
C GLY A 165 0.93 0.24 -24.34
N GLU A 166 0.45 -0.96 -24.68
CA GLU A 166 0.33 -2.05 -23.70
C GLU A 166 1.73 -2.62 -23.37
N PRO A 167 2.14 -2.60 -22.09
CA PRO A 167 3.43 -3.13 -21.69
C PRO A 167 3.47 -4.67 -21.82
N MET A 168 4.66 -5.22 -22.02
CA MET A 168 4.84 -6.68 -22.08
C MET A 168 4.57 -7.37 -20.73
N CYS A 169 4.66 -6.63 -19.63
CA CYS A 169 4.38 -7.13 -18.29
C CYS A 169 2.94 -6.80 -17.87
N ALA A 170 2.23 -7.83 -17.39
CA ALA A 170 0.84 -7.69 -16.93
C ALA A 170 0.72 -6.91 -15.61
N ARG A 171 1.80 -6.86 -14.81
CA ARG A 171 1.90 -6.17 -13.53
C ARG A 171 3.08 -5.21 -13.58
N LEU A 172 2.93 -4.04 -12.98
CA LEU A 172 3.89 -2.94 -13.13
C LEU A 172 4.70 -2.74 -11.84
N PRO A 173 5.99 -2.39 -11.97
CA PRO A 173 6.82 -2.08 -10.81
C PRO A 173 6.38 -0.76 -10.16
N ALA A 174 6.63 -0.63 -8.85
CA ALA A 174 6.20 0.51 -8.04
C ALA A 174 6.74 1.83 -8.59
N ILE A 175 7.97 1.86 -9.10
CA ILE A 175 8.54 3.06 -9.74
C ILE A 175 7.69 3.57 -10.91
N VAL A 176 7.15 2.68 -11.74
CA VAL A 176 6.30 3.06 -12.88
C VAL A 176 4.97 3.62 -12.38
N ILE A 177 4.38 3.00 -11.35
CA ILE A 177 3.13 3.45 -10.74
C ILE A 177 3.30 4.82 -10.06
N ARG A 178 4.39 5.03 -9.30
CA ARG A 178 4.72 6.33 -8.69
C ARG A 178 4.91 7.41 -9.74
N THR A 179 5.70 7.13 -10.78
CA THR A 179 5.97 8.07 -11.87
C THR A 179 4.69 8.43 -12.63
N TYR A 180 3.83 7.44 -12.86
CA TYR A 180 2.51 7.66 -13.44
C TYR A 180 1.65 8.60 -12.59
N MET A 181 1.65 8.48 -11.26
CA MET A 181 0.86 9.37 -10.38
C MET A 181 1.32 10.82 -10.47
N GLN A 182 2.62 11.06 -10.62
CA GLN A 182 3.14 12.39 -10.88
C GLN A 182 2.66 12.89 -12.26
N ALA A 183 2.82 12.10 -13.31
CA ALA A 183 2.37 12.44 -14.65
C ALA A 183 0.85 12.69 -14.71
N TYR A 184 0.07 11.94 -13.94
CA TYR A 184 -1.37 12.14 -13.79
C TYR A 184 -1.68 13.49 -13.14
N ALA A 185 -0.99 13.83 -12.05
CA ALA A 185 -1.19 15.10 -11.36
C ALA A 185 -0.89 16.30 -12.28
N ASP A 186 0.15 16.18 -13.11
CA ASP A 186 0.51 17.19 -14.10
C ASP A 186 -0.54 17.28 -15.22
N ALA A 187 -0.94 16.15 -15.79
CA ALA A 187 -1.90 16.09 -16.90
C ALA A 187 -3.32 16.55 -16.51
N THR A 188 -3.68 16.45 -15.23
CA THR A 188 -4.98 16.86 -14.70
C THR A 188 -4.97 18.23 -14.03
N HIS A 189 -3.82 18.92 -14.01
CA HIS A 189 -3.59 20.18 -13.30
C HIS A 189 -3.83 20.11 -11.77
N VAL A 190 -3.76 18.90 -11.21
CA VAL A 190 -3.90 18.64 -9.77
C VAL A 190 -2.61 18.93 -9.03
N ALA A 191 -1.45 18.85 -9.68
CA ALA A 191 -0.15 19.11 -9.05
C ALA A 191 -0.12 20.48 -8.33
N ASP A 192 -0.73 21.51 -8.93
CA ASP A 192 -0.82 22.88 -8.37
C ASP A 192 -1.64 22.96 -7.07
N ARG A 193 -2.49 21.95 -6.81
CA ARG A 193 -3.30 21.83 -5.60
C ARG A 193 -2.63 21.02 -4.49
N VAL A 194 -1.52 20.34 -4.80
CA VAL A 194 -0.82 19.45 -3.85
C VAL A 194 0.30 20.20 -3.14
N ARG A 195 0.26 20.18 -1.81
CA ARG A 195 1.38 20.56 -0.95
C ARG A 195 2.03 19.28 -0.41
N CYS A 196 3.15 18.91 -1.02
CA CYS A 196 3.98 17.81 -0.55
C CYS A 196 4.69 18.19 0.76
N PHE A 197 5.14 17.19 1.52
CA PHE A 197 5.84 17.36 2.79
C PHE A 197 5.10 18.21 3.83
N HIS A 198 3.77 18.08 3.89
CA HIS A 198 2.92 18.69 4.91
C HIS A 198 2.28 17.60 5.77
N THR A 199 2.59 17.62 7.06
CA THR A 199 2.06 16.66 8.03
C THR A 199 0.94 17.31 8.84
N VAL A 200 -0.28 16.78 8.71
CA VAL A 200 -1.40 17.14 9.57
C VAL A 200 -1.27 16.45 10.91
N THR A 201 -1.37 17.21 11.99
CA THR A 201 -1.26 16.72 13.38
C THR A 201 -2.58 16.75 14.13
N ASN A 202 -3.48 17.70 13.80
CA ASN A 202 -4.75 17.84 14.52
C ASN A 202 -5.88 18.38 13.62
N LEU A 203 -7.11 17.92 13.90
CA LEU A 203 -8.34 18.40 13.29
C LEU A 203 -9.29 18.88 14.38
N SER A 204 -9.82 20.09 14.24
CA SER A 204 -10.76 20.67 15.19
C SER A 204 -11.98 21.22 14.46
N LYS A 205 -13.17 20.82 14.91
CA LYS A 205 -14.45 21.25 14.31
C LYS A 205 -15.03 22.40 15.12
N PHE A 206 -15.46 23.44 14.44
CA PHE A 206 -16.04 24.64 15.02
C PHE A 206 -17.42 24.93 14.43
N VAL A 207 -18.11 25.90 15.03
CA VAL A 207 -19.38 26.45 14.57
C VAL A 207 -19.23 27.96 14.54
N ASP A 208 -19.60 28.57 13.43
CA ASP A 208 -19.71 30.02 13.32
C ASP A 208 -20.97 30.48 14.04
N GLU A 209 -20.82 31.31 15.09
CA GLU A 209 -21.95 31.72 15.94
C GLU A 209 -22.98 32.60 15.21
N ALA A 210 -22.56 33.33 14.17
CA ALA A 210 -23.43 34.23 13.42
C ALA A 210 -24.29 33.49 12.39
N THR A 211 -23.71 32.48 11.74
CA THR A 211 -24.36 31.74 10.63
C THR A 211 -24.87 30.37 11.05
N GLY A 212 -24.37 29.82 12.16
CA GLY A 212 -24.62 28.44 12.59
C GLY A 212 -23.91 27.38 11.74
N LEU A 213 -23.05 27.78 10.80
CA LEU A 213 -22.37 26.86 9.88
C LEU A 213 -21.16 26.21 10.55
N HIS A 214 -20.97 24.92 10.28
CA HIS A 214 -19.82 24.16 10.75
C HIS A 214 -18.61 24.35 9.83
N TYR A 215 -17.42 24.49 10.41
CA TYR A 215 -16.15 24.49 9.69
C TYR A 215 -15.07 23.74 10.49
N TRP A 216 -13.90 23.57 9.89
CA TRP A 216 -12.75 22.86 10.45
C TRP A 216 -11.51 23.75 10.46
N HIS A 217 -10.69 23.58 11.49
CA HIS A 217 -9.28 23.95 11.45
C HIS A 217 -8.43 22.68 11.31
N VAL A 218 -7.51 22.72 10.36
CA VAL A 218 -6.51 21.69 10.09
C VAL A 218 -5.14 22.21 10.49
N PHE A 219 -4.53 21.59 11.48
CA PHE A 219 -3.21 21.99 12.00
C PHE A 219 -2.14 21.01 11.57
N GLY A 220 -0.93 21.51 11.36
CA GLY A 220 0.19 20.68 10.99
C GLY A 220 1.49 21.46 10.89
N TYR A 221 2.49 20.82 10.30
CA TYR A 221 3.78 21.43 9.97
C TYR A 221 4.23 21.05 8.56
N ASN A 222 5.02 21.92 7.93
CA ASN A 222 5.67 21.64 6.65
C ASN A 222 7.06 20.98 6.83
N GLU A 223 7.77 20.71 5.74
CA GLU A 223 9.12 20.10 5.74
C GLU A 223 10.14 20.87 6.59
N GLU A 224 10.02 22.19 6.64
CA GLU A 224 10.89 23.09 7.42
C GLU A 224 10.52 23.14 8.91
N GLY A 225 9.48 22.40 9.33
CA GLY A 225 8.96 22.41 10.69
C GLY A 225 8.06 23.61 11.01
N GLN A 226 7.75 24.46 10.02
CA GLN A 226 6.87 25.62 10.21
C GLN A 226 5.42 25.16 10.41
N LEU A 227 4.79 25.65 11.48
CA LEU A 227 3.40 25.36 11.79
C LEU A 227 2.44 26.06 10.81
N PHE A 228 1.36 25.37 10.47
CA PHE A 228 0.26 25.92 9.68
C PHE A 228 -1.11 25.64 10.31
N MET A 229 -2.08 26.48 9.95
CA MET A 229 -3.50 26.29 10.21
C MET A 229 -4.28 26.56 8.91
N ILE A 230 -5.15 25.62 8.52
CA ILE A 230 -6.05 25.80 7.38
C ILE A 230 -7.49 25.76 7.88
N LYS A 231 -8.24 26.83 7.61
CA LYS A 231 -9.68 26.88 7.80
C LYS A 231 -10.39 26.34 6.56
N CYS A 232 -11.32 25.41 6.75
CA CYS A 232 -12.10 24.85 5.64
C CYS A 232 -13.48 24.34 6.04
N GLU A 233 -14.37 24.17 5.07
CA GLU A 233 -15.71 23.64 5.31
C GLU A 233 -15.73 22.12 5.45
N LYS A 234 -14.90 21.43 4.66
CA LYS A 234 -14.84 19.98 4.59
C LYS A 234 -13.40 19.49 4.70
N VAL A 235 -13.21 18.40 5.43
CA VAL A 235 -11.97 17.62 5.47
C VAL A 235 -12.25 16.23 4.93
N VAL A 236 -11.41 15.76 4.02
CA VAL A 236 -11.45 14.38 3.51
C VAL A 236 -10.18 13.65 3.89
N LEU A 237 -10.33 12.51 4.57
CA LEU A 237 -9.21 11.64 4.94
C LEU A 237 -8.95 10.63 3.80
N ALA A 238 -7.92 10.91 3.01
CA ALA A 238 -7.41 10.05 1.93
C ALA A 238 -6.02 9.48 2.28
N CYS A 239 -5.73 9.32 3.58
CA CYS A 239 -4.40 9.03 4.10
C CYS A 239 -3.98 7.55 4.03
N GLY A 240 -4.86 6.65 3.59
CA GLY A 240 -4.59 5.21 3.55
C GLY A 240 -4.75 4.51 4.91
N LYS A 241 -4.42 3.21 4.96
CA LYS A 241 -4.39 2.43 6.21
C LYS A 241 -2.97 2.46 6.77
N ASN A 242 -2.74 3.33 7.75
CA ASN A 242 -1.39 3.63 8.26
C ASN A 242 -1.07 2.94 9.59
N ARG A 243 -1.71 1.80 9.88
CA ARG A 243 -1.40 1.03 11.08
C ARG A 243 -1.16 -0.42 10.71
N CYS A 244 0.07 -0.86 10.94
CA CYS A 244 0.38 -2.27 11.13
C CYS A 244 -0.56 -2.81 12.22
N LYS A 245 -0.92 -4.08 12.13
CA LYS A 245 -1.65 -4.79 13.18
C LYS A 245 -0.69 -4.98 14.36
N THR A 246 -0.65 -6.09 15.07
CA THR A 246 0.48 -6.51 15.94
C THR A 246 0.10 -7.91 16.39
N LEU A 247 1.06 -8.71 16.85
CA LEU A 247 0.73 -9.96 17.52
C LEU A 247 0.03 -9.73 18.85
N LYS A 248 0.36 -8.62 19.53
CA LYS A 248 -0.07 -8.29 20.89
C LYS A 248 0.39 -9.36 21.87
N VAL A 249 1.65 -9.75 21.77
CA VAL A 249 2.29 -10.73 22.65
C VAL A 249 3.33 -10.06 23.54
N ASP A 250 3.60 -10.69 24.69
CA ASP A 250 4.59 -10.18 25.63
C ASP A 250 5.97 -10.04 24.95
N GLY A 251 6.60 -8.88 25.13
CA GLY A 251 7.92 -8.52 24.60
C GLY A 251 7.96 -8.08 23.13
N GLU A 252 6.85 -8.09 22.39
CA GLU A 252 6.82 -7.60 20.99
C GLU A 252 7.17 -6.11 20.87
N ALA A 253 6.67 -5.27 21.79
CA ALA A 253 6.89 -3.83 21.75
C ALA A 253 8.29 -3.40 22.22
N ASP A 254 8.97 -4.27 22.97
CA ASP A 254 10.27 -3.98 23.59
C ASP A 254 11.44 -4.51 22.74
N GLU A 255 11.18 -5.29 21.70
CA GLU A 255 12.20 -5.93 20.86
C GLU A 255 12.48 -5.11 19.59
N GLU A 256 13.69 -4.58 19.46
CA GLU A 256 14.11 -3.73 18.34
C GLU A 256 14.21 -4.48 17.00
N ASN A 257 14.37 -5.79 17.05
CA ASN A 257 14.45 -6.65 15.87
C ASN A 257 13.07 -7.01 15.29
N VAL A 258 11.97 -6.58 15.92
CA VAL A 258 10.62 -6.78 15.40
C VAL A 258 10.30 -5.73 14.35
N VAL A 259 10.03 -6.18 13.12
CA VAL A 259 9.63 -5.31 12.01
C VAL A 259 8.24 -5.69 11.49
N TYR A 260 7.62 -4.79 10.73
CA TYR A 260 6.24 -4.95 10.28
C TYR A 260 6.12 -4.87 8.75
N GLU A 261 7.12 -4.30 8.09
CA GLU A 261 7.14 -4.05 6.66
C GLU A 261 8.37 -4.68 5.99
N VAL A 262 8.22 -5.14 4.75
CA VAL A 262 9.29 -5.81 4.00
C VAL A 262 10.48 -4.88 3.79
N THR A 263 10.24 -3.58 3.64
CA THR A 263 11.28 -2.56 3.53
C THR A 263 12.07 -2.38 4.83
N GLN A 264 11.45 -2.55 5.98
CA GLN A 264 12.14 -2.53 7.28
C GLN A 264 13.04 -3.75 7.45
N LEU A 265 12.58 -4.95 7.04
CA LEU A 265 13.45 -6.14 7.02
C LEU A 265 14.64 -5.94 6.09
N LYS A 266 14.42 -5.46 4.86
CA LYS A 266 15.49 -5.21 3.90
C LYS A 266 16.59 -4.37 4.54
N LYS A 267 16.21 -3.22 5.08
CA LYS A 267 17.10 -2.32 5.82
C LYS A 267 17.76 -3.00 7.02
N PHE A 268 17.05 -3.89 7.71
CA PHE A 268 17.58 -4.64 8.84
C PHE A 268 18.68 -5.64 8.41
N LEU A 269 18.40 -6.45 7.38
CA LEU A 269 19.32 -7.46 6.84
C LEU A 269 20.54 -6.80 6.17
N ASP A 270 20.36 -5.66 5.50
CA ASP A 270 21.46 -4.89 4.92
C ASP A 270 22.43 -4.37 6.00
N ARG A 271 21.91 -4.02 7.18
CA ARG A 271 22.71 -3.58 8.33
C ARG A 271 23.33 -4.74 9.10
N ASN A 272 22.69 -5.90 9.07
CA ASN A 272 23.06 -7.10 9.82
C ASN A 272 23.12 -8.32 8.88
N PRO A 273 24.13 -8.41 8.01
CA PRO A 273 24.20 -9.49 7.03
C PRO A 273 24.33 -10.84 7.74
N CYS A 274 23.37 -11.74 7.51
CA CYS A 274 23.48 -13.13 7.93
C CYS A 274 24.58 -13.80 7.10
N LEU A 275 25.51 -14.53 7.73
CA LEU A 275 26.49 -15.33 6.99
C LEU A 275 25.77 -16.49 6.28
N PRO A 276 25.99 -16.72 4.98
CA PRO A 276 25.40 -17.84 4.26
C PRO A 276 25.77 -19.18 4.91
N LEU A 277 24.81 -20.11 4.96
CA LEU A 277 25.03 -21.47 5.48
C LEU A 277 26.18 -22.21 4.77
N SER A 278 26.42 -21.90 3.49
CA SER A 278 27.52 -22.44 2.68
C SER A 278 28.90 -21.97 3.15
N VAL A 279 29.03 -20.70 3.52
CA VAL A 279 30.29 -20.13 4.05
C VAL A 279 30.59 -20.68 5.45
N ARG A 280 29.55 -20.93 6.26
CA ARG A 280 29.71 -21.62 7.56
C ARG A 280 30.32 -23.01 7.41
N LYS A 281 29.86 -23.80 6.43
CA LYS A 281 30.39 -25.15 6.17
C LYS A 281 31.86 -25.14 5.77
N GLU A 282 32.28 -24.20 4.92
CA GLU A 282 33.68 -24.07 4.54
C GLU A 282 34.57 -23.60 5.70
N ILE A 283 34.07 -22.74 6.59
CA ILE A 283 34.81 -22.32 7.80
C ILE A 283 34.97 -23.49 8.77
N ASP A 284 33.90 -24.27 9.03
CA ASP A 284 33.96 -25.46 9.89
C ASP A 284 34.91 -26.54 9.33
N ASP A 285 34.99 -26.69 8.00
CA ASP A 285 35.88 -27.65 7.35
C ASP A 285 37.35 -27.18 7.28
N PHE A 286 37.64 -25.88 7.42
CA PHE A 286 39.00 -25.33 7.33
C PHE A 286 39.70 -25.15 8.69
N ASP A 287 38.97 -25.23 9.81
CA ASP A 287 39.51 -24.87 11.14
C ASP A 287 40.26 -26.00 11.87
N THR A 288 40.76 -27.02 11.15
CA THR A 288 41.55 -28.09 11.77
C THR A 288 43.06 -27.81 11.85
N PHE A 289 43.58 -26.72 11.26
CA PHE A 289 45.02 -26.43 11.26
C PHE A 289 45.38 -24.93 11.17
N ALA A 290 45.12 -24.13 12.22
CA ALA A 290 45.99 -23.01 12.63
C ALA A 290 45.46 -22.27 13.87
N THR A 291 46.36 -21.94 14.81
CA THR A 291 46.23 -20.73 15.65
C THR A 291 47.26 -19.73 15.12
N PRO A 292 46.95 -18.41 15.01
CA PRO A 292 47.03 -17.55 16.19
C PRO A 292 46.07 -16.32 16.23
N THR A 293 45.68 -15.93 17.45
CA THR A 293 45.33 -14.58 17.92
C THR A 293 44.58 -13.61 16.98
N VAL A 294 43.25 -13.63 17.06
CA VAL A 294 42.39 -12.44 16.91
C VAL A 294 41.31 -12.50 18.00
N PRO A 295 41.31 -11.61 19.01
CA PRO A 295 40.33 -11.63 20.08
C PRO A 295 39.09 -10.83 19.67
N TYR A 296 38.17 -11.47 18.95
CA TYR A 296 36.71 -11.21 18.88
C TYR A 296 36.13 -12.11 17.76
N LEU A 297 36.28 -13.43 17.91
CA LEU A 297 35.57 -14.38 17.05
C LEU A 297 34.22 -14.69 17.71
N LEU A 298 33.18 -14.33 16.98
CA LEU A 298 31.77 -14.59 17.20
C LEU A 298 31.57 -15.99 17.79
N GLU A 299 30.84 -16.11 18.91
CA GLU A 299 30.34 -17.40 19.37
C GLU A 299 29.50 -18.03 18.23
N PRO A 300 29.88 -19.21 17.71
CA PRO A 300 29.29 -19.77 16.49
C PRO A 300 27.96 -20.52 16.72
N GLU A 301 27.24 -20.27 17.82
CA GLU A 301 26.05 -21.06 18.22
C GLU A 301 24.68 -20.43 17.91
N CYS A 302 24.60 -19.41 17.05
CA CYS A 302 23.29 -18.87 16.67
C CYS A 302 22.87 -19.35 15.27
N ASP A 303 21.91 -20.28 15.24
CA ASP A 303 21.12 -20.70 14.08
C ASP A 303 20.19 -19.54 13.65
N ARG A 304 20.81 -18.41 13.27
CA ARG A 304 20.17 -17.14 12.96
C ARG A 304 19.25 -17.31 11.76
N ARG A 305 17.96 -17.11 11.99
CA ARG A 305 16.91 -17.18 10.98
C ARG A 305 15.90 -16.05 11.15
N VAL A 306 15.26 -15.66 10.07
CA VAL A 306 14.13 -14.72 10.08
C VAL A 306 12.85 -15.49 10.39
N VAL A 307 12.04 -15.00 11.32
CA VAL A 307 10.74 -15.60 11.64
C VAL A 307 9.65 -14.79 10.95
N VAL A 308 9.07 -15.34 9.89
CA VAL A 308 7.97 -14.70 9.17
C VAL A 308 6.64 -15.24 9.69
N VAL A 309 5.72 -14.36 10.07
CA VAL A 309 4.42 -14.78 10.62
C VAL A 309 3.25 -14.22 9.82
N GLY A 310 2.43 -15.13 9.31
CA GLY A 310 1.31 -14.79 8.45
C GLY A 310 1.23 -15.74 7.27
N ASP A 311 0.23 -15.53 6.41
CA ASP A 311 0.01 -16.33 5.20
C ASP A 311 -0.61 -15.49 4.07
N GLY A 312 -0.40 -14.17 4.16
CA GLY A 312 -0.81 -13.18 3.16
C GLY A 312 0.31 -12.85 2.17
N ILE A 313 0.04 -11.88 1.31
CA ILE A 313 0.99 -11.43 0.28
C ILE A 313 2.28 -10.89 0.91
N SER A 314 2.19 -10.06 1.95
CA SER A 314 3.38 -9.46 2.57
C SER A 314 4.28 -10.48 3.26
N ALA A 315 3.70 -11.53 3.87
CA ALA A 315 4.48 -12.65 4.39
C ALA A 315 5.18 -13.41 3.25
N ALA A 316 4.52 -13.57 2.10
CA ALA A 316 5.14 -14.16 0.93
C ALA A 316 6.28 -13.29 0.36
N ASP A 317 6.12 -11.97 0.31
CA ASP A 317 7.18 -11.03 -0.11
C ASP A 317 8.40 -11.10 0.84
N ALA A 318 8.18 -11.18 2.15
CA ALA A 318 9.24 -11.36 3.14
C ALA A 318 9.99 -12.68 2.94
N VAL A 319 9.26 -13.79 2.76
CA VAL A 319 9.85 -15.10 2.45
C VAL A 319 10.65 -15.04 1.15
N LEU A 320 10.10 -14.47 0.09
CA LEU A 320 10.78 -14.33 -1.20
C LEU A 320 12.07 -13.53 -1.05
N HIS A 321 12.04 -12.42 -0.32
CA HIS A 321 13.23 -11.61 -0.08
C HIS A 321 14.32 -12.39 0.67
N CYS A 322 13.97 -13.09 1.75
CA CYS A 322 14.92 -13.92 2.50
C CYS A 322 15.54 -15.01 1.61
N LEU A 323 14.71 -15.75 0.86
CA LEU A 323 15.18 -16.84 0.00
C LEU A 323 16.04 -16.34 -1.18
N ASN A 324 15.77 -15.16 -1.72
CA ASN A 324 16.58 -14.57 -2.79
C ASN A 324 17.96 -14.09 -2.29
N ASN A 325 18.15 -13.98 -0.97
CA ASN A 325 19.41 -13.56 -0.33
C ASN A 325 20.00 -14.67 0.55
N ASP A 326 19.59 -15.93 0.35
CA ASP A 326 20.09 -17.10 1.10
C ASP A 326 19.97 -16.95 2.63
N VAL A 327 18.95 -16.22 3.10
CA VAL A 327 18.67 -16.03 4.52
C VAL A 327 17.71 -17.12 5.01
N PRO A 328 18.09 -17.94 6.02
CA PRO A 328 17.21 -18.95 6.59
C PRO A 328 15.92 -18.33 7.13
N VAL A 329 14.77 -18.89 6.76
CA VAL A 329 13.45 -18.42 7.16
C VAL A 329 12.62 -19.53 7.82
N LEU A 330 12.06 -19.21 8.99
CA LEU A 330 11.03 -20.00 9.65
C LEU A 330 9.68 -19.33 9.42
N HIS A 331 8.82 -19.94 8.60
CA HIS A 331 7.51 -19.40 8.26
C HIS A 331 6.42 -19.99 9.18
N VAL A 332 5.91 -19.18 10.11
CA VAL A 332 4.89 -19.58 11.10
C VAL A 332 3.50 -19.15 10.62
N MET A 333 2.63 -20.14 10.40
CA MET A 333 1.27 -19.95 9.89
C MET A 333 0.24 -20.51 10.86
N ARG A 334 -0.75 -19.69 11.25
CA ARG A 334 -1.84 -20.12 12.14
C ARG A 334 -2.78 -21.15 11.51
N ARG A 335 -2.87 -21.17 10.18
CA ARG A 335 -3.77 -22.06 9.44
C ARG A 335 -3.15 -23.45 9.29
N SER A 336 -4.01 -24.47 9.30
CA SER A 336 -3.66 -25.83 8.88
C SER A 336 -3.46 -25.90 7.36
N GLU A 337 -2.81 -26.95 6.87
CA GLU A 337 -2.63 -27.16 5.42
C GLU A 337 -3.97 -27.20 4.65
N ARG A 338 -5.02 -27.77 5.26
CA ARG A 338 -6.37 -27.76 4.68
C ARG A 338 -6.92 -26.34 4.55
N GLN A 339 -6.74 -25.51 5.57
CA GLN A 339 -7.20 -24.12 5.59
C GLN A 339 -6.38 -23.22 4.66
N LEU A 340 -5.11 -23.54 4.40
CA LEU A 340 -4.29 -22.79 3.43
C LEU A 340 -4.90 -22.81 2.01
N ARG A 341 -5.71 -23.82 1.66
CA ARG A 341 -6.37 -23.88 0.35
C ARG A 341 -7.40 -22.78 0.10
N SER A 342 -7.84 -22.06 1.14
CA SER A 342 -8.78 -20.93 1.01
C SER A 342 -8.12 -19.56 1.09
N VAL A 343 -6.80 -19.48 1.28
CA VAL A 343 -6.10 -18.19 1.34
C VAL A 343 -5.95 -17.57 -0.05
N MET A 344 -5.68 -16.26 -0.09
CA MET A 344 -5.55 -15.52 -1.35
C MET A 344 -4.49 -16.14 -2.27
N LEU A 345 -3.33 -16.53 -1.73
CA LEU A 345 -2.24 -17.14 -2.50
C LEU A 345 -2.68 -18.41 -3.25
N ALA A 346 -3.63 -19.19 -2.70
CA ALA A 346 -4.15 -20.39 -3.34
C ALA A 346 -5.00 -20.12 -4.60
N ARG A 347 -5.48 -18.88 -4.75
CA ARG A 347 -6.36 -18.44 -5.86
C ARG A 347 -5.60 -17.70 -6.96
N LEU A 348 -4.32 -17.43 -6.77
CA LEU A 348 -3.51 -16.71 -7.75
C LEU A 348 -3.12 -17.64 -8.91
N SER A 349 -3.26 -17.15 -10.14
CA SER A 349 -2.84 -17.88 -11.33
C SER A 349 -1.31 -18.01 -11.38
N THR A 350 -0.82 -19.23 -11.63
CA THR A 350 0.62 -19.51 -11.78
C THR A 350 1.26 -18.76 -12.94
N SER A 351 0.52 -18.47 -14.01
CA SER A 351 1.07 -17.72 -15.16
C SER A 351 1.33 -16.24 -14.86
N VAL A 352 0.53 -15.65 -13.96
CA VAL A 352 0.60 -14.21 -13.63
C VAL A 352 1.42 -13.98 -12.36
N TYR A 353 1.34 -14.90 -11.40
CA TYR A 353 1.94 -14.82 -10.06
C TYR A 353 2.82 -16.04 -9.75
N PRO A 354 3.85 -16.34 -10.57
CA PRO A 354 4.71 -17.50 -10.37
C PRO A 354 5.44 -17.46 -9.01
N GLU A 355 5.85 -16.27 -8.56
CA GLU A 355 6.57 -16.06 -7.30
C GLU A 355 5.70 -16.41 -6.08
N TYR A 356 4.45 -15.95 -6.07
CA TYR A 356 3.50 -16.27 -5.00
C TYR A 356 3.04 -17.73 -5.06
N THR A 357 2.94 -18.30 -6.26
CA THR A 357 2.67 -19.73 -6.41
C THR A 357 3.80 -20.56 -5.81
N ARG A 358 5.07 -20.17 -5.99
CA ARG A 358 6.24 -20.83 -5.38
C ARG A 358 6.12 -20.83 -3.87
N VAL A 359 5.86 -19.67 -3.26
CA VAL A 359 5.67 -19.58 -1.79
C VAL A 359 4.52 -20.44 -1.31
N PHE A 360 3.37 -20.43 -2.00
CA PHE A 360 2.24 -21.28 -1.63
C PHE A 360 2.58 -22.78 -1.68
N ARG A 361 3.42 -23.21 -2.65
CA ARG A 361 3.91 -24.59 -2.72
C ARG A 361 4.89 -24.93 -1.58
N LEU A 362 5.71 -23.97 -1.14
CA LEU A 362 6.54 -24.11 0.06
C LEU A 362 5.67 -24.24 1.32
N MET A 363 4.66 -23.38 1.49
CA MET A 363 3.71 -23.41 2.62
C MET A 363 2.94 -24.74 2.72
N THR A 364 2.61 -25.36 1.58
CA THR A 364 1.92 -26.65 1.51
C THR A 364 2.85 -27.86 1.49
N GLY A 365 4.17 -27.65 1.53
CA GLY A 365 5.17 -28.74 1.48
C GLY A 365 5.26 -29.47 0.14
N LYS A 366 4.67 -28.92 -0.93
CA LYS A 366 4.77 -29.47 -2.29
C LYS A 366 6.13 -29.21 -2.94
N VAL A 367 6.87 -28.24 -2.42
CA VAL A 367 8.24 -27.89 -2.79
C VAL A 367 9.01 -27.69 -1.48
N THR A 368 10.30 -27.98 -1.52
CA THR A 368 11.25 -27.77 -0.42
C THR A 368 12.35 -26.80 -0.87
N ASP A 369 12.89 -26.04 0.05
CA ASP A 369 14.01 -25.14 -0.16
C ASP A 369 14.94 -25.26 1.07
N PRO A 370 16.28 -25.36 0.89
CA PRO A 370 17.22 -25.53 2.00
C PRO A 370 17.13 -24.41 3.06
N PHE A 371 16.74 -23.20 2.66
CA PHE A 371 16.64 -22.05 3.55
C PHE A 371 15.21 -21.85 4.10
N TYR A 372 14.27 -22.75 3.79
CA TYR A 372 12.87 -22.58 4.17
C TYR A 372 12.38 -23.70 5.11
N GLU A 373 11.98 -23.29 6.31
CA GLU A 373 11.22 -24.11 7.25
C GLU A 373 9.80 -23.55 7.45
N ARG A 374 8.84 -24.43 7.75
CA ARG A 374 7.45 -24.03 7.98
C ARG A 374 6.86 -24.66 9.23
N ILE A 375 6.05 -23.87 9.94
CA ILE A 375 5.20 -24.34 11.04
C ILE A 375 3.75 -24.03 10.69
N ASN A 376 2.97 -25.08 10.41
CA ASN A 376 1.52 -24.98 10.25
C ASN A 376 0.84 -25.12 11.61
N CYS A 377 -0.35 -24.53 11.76
CA CYS A 377 -1.02 -24.42 13.07
C CYS A 377 -0.10 -23.80 14.15
N GLY A 378 0.80 -22.91 13.72
CA GLY A 378 1.78 -22.25 14.56
C GLY A 378 1.27 -20.94 15.14
N GLU A 379 1.65 -20.65 16.39
CA GLU A 379 1.33 -19.39 17.07
C GLU A 379 2.55 -18.89 17.84
N VAL A 380 2.94 -17.63 17.59
CA VAL A 380 3.94 -16.95 18.43
C VAL A 380 3.25 -16.52 19.72
N MET A 381 3.80 -16.95 20.85
CA MET A 381 3.23 -16.77 22.19
C MET A 381 3.83 -15.59 22.93
N SER A 382 5.13 -15.36 22.75
CA SER A 382 5.89 -14.25 23.33
C SER A 382 7.22 -14.09 22.60
N ILE A 383 7.82 -12.92 22.79
CA ILE A 383 9.13 -12.56 22.29
C ILE A 383 9.98 -12.23 23.53
N LYS A 384 11.08 -12.96 23.70
CA LYS A 384 12.00 -12.82 24.85
C LYS A 384 13.31 -12.24 24.38
N MET A 385 13.88 -11.34 25.18
CA MET A 385 15.19 -10.78 24.86
C MET A 385 16.35 -11.76 25.17
N PRO A 386 17.42 -11.75 24.37
CA PRO A 386 17.55 -11.05 23.09
C PRO A 386 16.95 -11.89 21.95
N SER A 387 15.90 -11.39 21.29
CA SER A 387 15.38 -11.90 20.02
C SER A 387 15.13 -13.42 19.98
N VAL A 388 14.33 -13.91 20.92
CA VAL A 388 13.85 -15.30 20.98
C VAL A 388 12.32 -15.34 20.88
N ALA A 389 11.79 -15.90 19.80
CA ALA A 389 10.37 -16.11 19.60
C ALA A 389 9.97 -17.45 20.22
N VAL A 390 8.99 -17.44 21.13
CA VAL A 390 8.41 -18.67 21.66
C VAL A 390 7.25 -19.07 20.78
N VAL A 391 7.41 -20.15 20.03
CA VAL A 391 6.42 -20.64 19.06
C VAL A 391 5.74 -21.90 19.61
N ARG A 392 4.41 -21.91 19.59
CA ARG A 392 3.60 -23.11 19.79
C ARG A 392 3.31 -23.74 18.44
N SER A 393 3.63 -25.02 18.30
CA SER A 393 3.33 -25.86 17.13
C SER A 393 2.57 -27.12 17.56
N PRO A 394 2.04 -27.92 16.60
CA PRO A 394 1.49 -29.24 16.92
C PRO A 394 2.49 -30.21 17.56
N GLN A 395 3.80 -30.00 17.38
CA GLN A 395 4.84 -30.84 17.99
C GLN A 395 5.19 -30.42 19.42
N GLY A 396 4.82 -29.21 19.86
CA GLY A 396 5.11 -28.71 21.20
C GLY A 396 5.33 -27.20 21.23
N ILE A 397 6.00 -26.72 22.28
CA ILE A 397 6.45 -25.33 22.37
C ILE A 397 7.96 -25.31 22.19
N GLU A 398 8.43 -24.48 21.27
CA GLU A 398 9.85 -24.31 20.96
C GLU A 398 10.28 -22.85 21.07
N ALA A 399 11.52 -22.63 21.47
CA ALA A 399 12.13 -21.31 21.52
C ALA A 399 13.07 -21.16 20.32
N VAL A 400 12.84 -20.13 19.51
CA VAL A 400 13.57 -19.90 18.26
C VAL A 400 14.35 -18.58 18.37
N SER A 401 15.68 -18.64 18.29
CA SER A 401 16.53 -17.45 18.19
C SER A 401 16.41 -16.85 16.78
N HIS A 402 16.22 -15.53 16.69
CA HIS A 402 15.91 -14.86 15.42
C HIS A 402 16.48 -13.44 15.35
N ASP A 403 16.63 -12.93 14.12
CA ASP A 403 17.13 -11.58 13.85
C ASP A 403 16.04 -10.63 13.36
N SER A 404 14.88 -11.13 12.91
CA SER A 404 13.74 -10.26 12.61
C SER A 404 12.41 -11.00 12.54
N TYR A 405 11.36 -10.28 12.96
CA TYR A 405 9.97 -10.75 12.97
C TYR A 405 9.14 -9.99 11.93
N PHE A 406 8.12 -10.63 11.35
CA PHE A 406 7.10 -9.96 10.53
C PHE A 406 5.69 -10.24 10.95
N GLU A 407 4.86 -9.20 10.85
CA GLU A 407 3.46 -9.26 11.17
C GLU A 407 2.54 -9.75 10.05
N LYS A 408 1.47 -10.39 10.52
CA LYS A 408 0.27 -10.82 9.82
C LYS A 408 -0.49 -9.68 9.10
N LEU A 409 -0.20 -9.47 7.81
CA LEU A 409 -1.14 -8.86 6.86
C LEU A 409 -2.05 -9.94 6.26
N THR A 410 -3.10 -10.31 7.00
CA THR A 410 -4.31 -10.85 6.34
C THR A 410 -5.34 -9.72 6.21
N ARG A 411 -5.82 -9.57 4.96
CA ARG A 411 -6.95 -8.74 4.54
C ARG A 411 -8.10 -8.81 5.54
#